data_AF-A0A7Y2TBU9-F1
#
_entry.id   AF-A0A7Y2TBU9-F1
#
_cell.length_a   1.000
_cell.length_b   1.000
_cell.length_c   1.000
_cell.angle_alpha   90.00
_cell.angle_beta   90.00
_cell.angle_gamma   90.00
#
_symmetry.space_group_name_H-M   'P 1'
#
loop_
_entity.id
_entity.type
_entity.pdbx_description
1 polymer ?
#
loop_
_entity_poly.entity_id
_entity_poly.type
_entity_poly.pdbx_seq_one_letter_code
_entity_poly.pdbx_strand_id
1 'polypeptide(L)'
;MPIPEDQKTQKQDEKVHVLESKKTPRWFYIVLVLIPIVLIILLEVSLRLLNYGRLYDQWIPMGEDKLMLNPDIAYRYFYTTKNIPAAGHNYFDAIKNENAFRIFIMGGSSAAGFPYSPNGSFGRYIKKRFELVYPHKKIEVVNIAMSAINSYAIRDMVPGVLNQKADLIIIYAGHNEYYGALGVGSVETLGDTRFLVNTVIWLNRFKTFELLRDVINSITGLFSSADKVEGTLMSRMSKRQIIIYNSEKYNAGINQFEGNLRDILLMTKKKNVPVILGTLVSNLKDQKPFESVAEEDYPPSQSIFEKAKTELKKGNIWQADSLFRFAKDLDALRWRAPEKLNRVIERLGATFDYPVVKLDSALNAHSLEGIAGDDMITDHLHPNLRGYQIIGKEIFDTGIKSNIFVTDLQNNLSFNIQDSITISRYQFTNLDSTIAQYQITILKSDWPYTNKTFSNEEKLAALNMQTYSDTLAYLVGNQKLAWEEAHLRLAQNKLSIGDMDSFFKEVHTAIDEYPYDPYPYEFLISKLINVKMFDEAYPYLQKLNEIKQSAYSTKWLGIIDLLNNKVDSAIGYLTTSINYNASDAHTLYNLAGAYSMKKDYKTALEMINLCLQLEPDYAMAKNLQQQLLNAISPNR
;
A
#
# COMPACT_ATOMS: atom_id res chain seq x y z
N MET A 1 -98.55 3.76 -56.25
CA MET A 1 -99.43 2.81 -55.52
C MET A 1 -98.84 1.41 -55.66
N PRO A 2 -98.74 0.58 -54.60
CA PRO A 2 -99.07 0.80 -53.19
C PRO A 2 -97.91 0.52 -52.20
N ILE A 3 -98.15 0.98 -50.96
CA ILE A 3 -97.39 0.89 -49.69
C ILE A 3 -97.69 -0.50 -49.03
N PRO A 4 -96.91 -1.03 -48.06
CA PRO A 4 -97.07 -0.70 -46.61
C PRO A 4 -95.71 -0.55 -45.87
N GLU A 5 -95.40 0.49 -45.09
CA GLU A 5 -95.86 0.80 -43.72
C GLU A 5 -96.13 -0.39 -42.80
N ASP A 6 -95.18 -0.66 -41.89
CA ASP A 6 -95.36 -0.91 -40.44
C ASP A 6 -94.00 -1.42 -39.89
N GLN A 7 -93.43 -1.05 -38.73
CA GLN A 7 -94.01 -0.74 -37.43
C GLN A 7 -93.11 0.21 -36.63
N LYS A 8 -93.76 1.02 -35.77
CA LYS A 8 -93.17 1.71 -34.63
C LYS A 8 -92.73 0.72 -33.55
N THR A 9 -91.56 0.98 -32.95
CA THR A 9 -91.29 0.58 -31.56
C THR A 9 -90.49 1.66 -30.85
N GLN A 10 -91.11 2.30 -29.85
CA GLN A 10 -90.45 3.13 -28.85
C GLN A 10 -89.50 2.27 -28.00
N LYS A 11 -88.29 2.76 -27.68
CA LYS A 11 -87.71 2.62 -26.33
C LYS A 11 -86.47 3.49 -26.10
N GLN A 12 -86.58 4.26 -25.02
CA GLN A 12 -85.56 4.68 -24.04
C GLN A 12 -84.51 5.72 -24.45
N ASP A 13 -84.75 6.94 -23.95
CA ASP A 13 -83.72 7.95 -23.65
C ASP A 13 -82.73 7.40 -22.61
N GLU A 14 -81.60 6.87 -23.05
CA GLU A 14 -80.40 6.78 -22.21
C GLU A 14 -79.72 8.15 -22.18
N LYS A 15 -79.91 8.88 -21.08
CA LYS A 15 -79.03 10.01 -20.73
C LYS A 15 -77.63 9.46 -20.45
N VAL A 16 -76.78 9.44 -21.46
CA VAL A 16 -75.35 9.22 -21.32
C VAL A 16 -74.78 10.40 -20.54
N HIS A 17 -74.52 10.19 -19.25
CA HIS A 17 -73.63 11.07 -18.49
C HIS A 17 -72.24 10.99 -19.13
N VAL A 18 -71.90 11.98 -19.96
CA VAL A 18 -70.53 12.20 -20.41
C VAL A 18 -69.72 12.56 -19.17
N LEU A 19 -68.99 11.58 -18.63
CA LEU A 19 -67.98 11.80 -17.61
C LEU A 19 -66.92 12.74 -18.19
N GLU A 20 -66.94 14.01 -17.78
CA GLU A 20 -65.82 14.91 -18.03
C GLU A 20 -64.54 14.23 -17.55
N SER A 21 -63.58 14.01 -18.45
CA SER A 21 -62.29 13.45 -18.08
C SER A 21 -61.57 14.45 -17.18
N LYS A 22 -61.65 14.22 -15.86
CA LYS A 22 -60.88 14.99 -14.88
C LYS A 22 -59.42 14.83 -15.24
N LYS A 23 -58.80 15.90 -15.74
CA LYS A 23 -57.37 15.92 -16.08
C LYS A 23 -56.59 15.52 -14.83
N THR A 24 -55.79 14.47 -14.96
CA THR A 24 -54.93 13.98 -13.88
C THR A 24 -54.09 15.14 -13.35
N PRO A 25 -54.15 15.46 -12.04
CA PRO A 25 -53.38 16.57 -11.50
C PRO A 25 -51.88 16.39 -11.75
N ARG A 26 -51.16 17.47 -12.08
CA ARG A 26 -49.70 17.39 -12.31
C ARG A 26 -48.93 16.78 -11.14
N TRP A 27 -49.42 16.95 -9.91
CA TRP A 27 -48.82 16.34 -8.72
C TRP A 27 -48.85 14.81 -8.73
N PHE A 28 -49.83 14.17 -9.40
CA PHE A 28 -49.89 12.72 -9.51
C PHE A 28 -48.66 12.17 -10.26
N TYR A 29 -48.27 12.81 -11.36
CA TYR A 29 -47.07 12.41 -12.12
C TYR A 29 -45.79 12.66 -11.32
N ILE A 30 -45.74 13.74 -10.52
CA ILE A 30 -44.63 14.01 -9.61
C ILE A 30 -44.53 12.88 -8.57
N VAL A 31 -45.64 12.53 -7.93
CA VAL A 31 -45.69 11.44 -6.93
C VAL A 31 -45.31 10.10 -7.56
N LEU A 32 -45.80 9.80 -8.76
CA LEU A 32 -45.48 8.57 -9.48
C LEU A 32 -43.96 8.42 -9.74
N VAL A 33 -43.27 9.52 -10.05
CA VAL A 33 -41.80 9.53 -10.22
C VAL A 33 -41.07 9.50 -8.88
N LEU A 34 -41.60 10.14 -7.84
CA LEU A 34 -40.95 10.19 -6.52
C LEU A 34 -41.01 8.87 -5.76
N ILE A 35 -42.09 8.08 -5.89
CA ILE A 35 -42.23 6.80 -5.17
C ILE A 35 -41.03 5.86 -5.37
N PRO A 36 -40.61 5.51 -6.61
CA PRO A 36 -39.46 4.61 -6.79
C PRO A 36 -38.15 5.21 -6.27
N ILE A 37 -37.97 6.53 -6.37
CA ILE A 37 -36.78 7.22 -5.84
C ILE A 37 -36.73 7.10 -4.32
N VAL A 38 -37.87 7.36 -3.65
CA VAL A 38 -37.98 7.22 -2.19
C VAL A 38 -37.74 5.78 -1.75
N LEU A 39 -38.27 4.79 -2.47
CA LEU A 39 -38.03 3.37 -2.17
C LEU A 39 -36.55 2.98 -2.30
N ILE A 40 -35.87 3.45 -3.35
CA ILE A 40 -34.42 3.21 -3.52
C ILE A 40 -33.61 3.87 -2.40
N ILE A 41 -33.96 5.11 -2.02
CA ILE A 41 -33.30 5.82 -0.92
C ILE A 41 -33.53 5.08 0.41
N LEU A 42 -34.76 4.66 0.70
CA LEU A 42 -35.08 3.90 1.90
C LEU A 42 -34.31 2.58 1.94
N LEU A 43 -34.25 1.85 0.82
CA LEU A 43 -33.47 0.62 0.72
C LEU A 43 -31.97 0.87 0.96
N GLU A 44 -31.39 1.90 0.34
CA GLU A 44 -29.99 2.29 0.57
C GLU A 44 -29.71 2.59 2.05
N VAL A 45 -30.59 3.36 2.70
CA VAL A 45 -30.48 3.69 4.12
C VAL A 45 -30.59 2.42 4.97
N SER A 46 -31.56 1.54 4.71
CA SER A 46 -31.71 0.28 5.42
C SER A 46 -30.48 -0.63 5.27
N LEU A 47 -29.95 -0.78 4.06
CA LEU A 47 -28.75 -1.59 3.81
C LEU A 47 -27.52 -1.02 4.53
N ARG A 48 -27.37 0.31 4.59
CA ARG A 48 -26.29 0.95 5.36
C ARG A 48 -26.44 0.74 6.87
N LEU A 49 -27.65 0.91 7.41
CA LEU A 49 -27.92 0.69 8.84
C LEU A 49 -27.68 -0.76 9.27
N LEU A 50 -27.94 -1.72 8.38
CA LEU A 50 -27.66 -3.15 8.60
C LEU A 50 -26.22 -3.54 8.27
N ASN A 51 -25.36 -2.60 7.87
CA ASN A 51 -23.98 -2.83 7.43
C ASN A 51 -23.88 -3.94 6.36
N TYR A 52 -24.81 -3.95 5.40
CA TYR A 52 -24.82 -4.92 4.31
C TYR A 52 -23.61 -4.74 3.39
N GLY A 53 -22.97 -5.84 2.99
CA GLY A 53 -21.84 -5.84 2.07
C GLY A 53 -20.54 -5.31 2.68
N ARG A 54 -19.62 -4.79 1.85
CA ARG A 54 -18.29 -4.32 2.28
C ARG A 54 -18.21 -2.83 2.54
N LEU A 55 -17.43 -2.42 3.53
CA LEU A 55 -17.13 -1.00 3.72
C LEU A 55 -16.13 -0.57 2.66
N TYR A 56 -16.53 0.39 1.83
CA TYR A 56 -15.75 0.91 0.71
C TYR A 56 -15.20 2.32 0.96
N ASP A 57 -15.28 2.78 2.21
CA ASP A 57 -14.59 4.00 2.63
C ASP A 57 -13.11 3.87 2.33
N GLN A 58 -12.53 4.92 1.75
CA GLN A 58 -11.13 4.87 1.32
C GLN A 58 -10.17 4.76 2.51
N TRP A 59 -10.52 5.37 3.64
CA TRP A 59 -9.68 5.45 4.83
C TRP A 59 -10.41 4.81 6.01
N ILE A 60 -9.68 3.98 6.77
CA ILE A 60 -10.16 3.40 8.02
C ILE A 60 -9.23 3.77 9.17
N PRO A 61 -9.77 3.92 10.40
CA PRO A 61 -8.96 4.23 11.57
C PRO A 61 -8.05 3.05 11.95
N MET A 62 -6.84 3.39 12.40
CA MET A 62 -5.90 2.48 13.05
C MET A 62 -5.52 3.12 14.38
N GLY A 63 -6.04 2.57 15.48
CA GLY A 63 -5.99 3.26 16.77
C GLY A 63 -6.87 4.52 16.80
N GLU A 64 -6.55 5.45 17.69
CA GLU A 64 -7.37 6.66 17.92
C GLU A 64 -7.03 7.81 16.97
N ASP A 65 -5.77 7.93 16.52
CA ASP A 65 -5.26 9.13 15.85
C ASP A 65 -4.66 8.88 14.46
N LYS A 66 -4.67 7.65 13.94
CA LYS A 66 -4.16 7.31 12.60
C LYS A 66 -5.24 6.82 11.65
N LEU A 67 -4.97 7.02 10.36
CA LEU A 67 -5.69 6.42 9.26
C LEU A 67 -4.76 5.53 8.42
N MET A 68 -5.34 4.53 7.77
CA MET A 68 -4.70 3.76 6.71
C MET A 68 -5.67 3.55 5.54
N LEU A 69 -5.13 3.21 4.36
CA LEU A 69 -5.97 2.82 3.23
C LEU A 69 -6.76 1.57 3.63
N ASN A 70 -8.06 1.58 3.34
CA ASN A 70 -8.91 0.43 3.57
C ASN A 70 -8.43 -0.79 2.74
N PRO A 71 -8.06 -1.91 3.39
CA PRO A 71 -7.61 -3.12 2.68
C PRO A 71 -8.67 -3.66 1.69
N ASP A 72 -9.95 -3.40 1.96
CA ASP A 72 -11.06 -3.85 1.13
C ASP A 72 -11.33 -2.92 -0.08
N ILE A 73 -10.64 -1.79 -0.21
CA ILE A 73 -10.88 -0.82 -1.30
C ILE A 73 -10.72 -1.46 -2.69
N ALA A 74 -9.84 -2.45 -2.81
CA ALA A 74 -9.55 -3.15 -4.06
C ALA A 74 -10.78 -3.91 -4.59
N TYR A 75 -11.68 -4.39 -3.72
CA TYR A 75 -12.92 -5.07 -4.14
C TYR A 75 -13.87 -4.19 -4.97
N ARG A 76 -13.61 -2.88 -5.07
CA ARG A 76 -14.33 -1.98 -5.98
C ARG A 76 -13.92 -2.13 -7.45
N TYR A 77 -12.76 -2.72 -7.70
CA TYR A 77 -12.16 -2.83 -9.03
C TYR A 77 -12.03 -4.27 -9.52
N PHE A 78 -11.99 -5.25 -8.60
CA PHE A 78 -11.91 -6.67 -8.92
C PHE A 78 -13.24 -7.36 -8.58
N TYR A 79 -13.88 -7.97 -9.58
CA TYR A 79 -15.19 -8.62 -9.45
C TYR A 79 -15.11 -10.14 -9.52
N THR A 80 -14.16 -10.69 -10.28
CA THR A 80 -14.06 -12.14 -10.50
C THR A 80 -12.83 -12.78 -9.87
N THR A 81 -11.81 -11.99 -9.59
CA THR A 81 -10.48 -12.44 -9.14
C THR A 81 -10.52 -12.85 -7.68
N LYS A 82 -10.04 -14.06 -7.41
CA LYS A 82 -9.75 -14.55 -6.04
C LYS A 82 -8.35 -14.08 -5.61
N ASN A 83 -8.18 -13.86 -4.30
CA ASN A 83 -6.95 -13.34 -3.69
C ASN A 83 -6.56 -11.97 -4.28
N ILE A 84 -7.39 -10.97 -3.98
CA ILE A 84 -7.24 -9.60 -4.47
C ILE A 84 -6.01 -8.95 -3.82
N PRO A 85 -5.20 -8.19 -4.57
CA PRO A 85 -4.09 -7.47 -3.99
C PRO A 85 -4.56 -6.36 -3.06
N ALA A 86 -3.82 -6.16 -1.96
CA ALA A 86 -3.98 -5.02 -1.06
C ALA A 86 -2.79 -4.05 -1.21
N ALA A 87 -2.99 -2.80 -0.83
CA ALA A 87 -1.88 -1.86 -0.67
C ALA A 87 -1.06 -2.22 0.59
N GLY A 88 0.18 -1.71 0.67
CA GLY A 88 1.00 -1.83 1.86
C GLY A 88 0.42 -1.06 3.06
N HIS A 89 0.85 -1.43 4.26
CA HIS A 89 0.37 -0.88 5.53
C HIS A 89 1.00 0.50 5.80
N ASN A 90 0.46 1.54 5.19
CA ASN A 90 0.95 2.92 5.33
C ASN A 90 0.01 3.74 6.21
N TYR A 91 0.51 4.18 7.37
CA TYR A 91 -0.23 4.96 8.35
C TYR A 91 0.12 6.45 8.30
N PHE A 92 -0.86 7.30 8.58
CA PHE A 92 -0.68 8.76 8.71
C PHE A 92 -1.67 9.34 9.71
N ASP A 93 -1.43 10.56 10.19
CA ASP A 93 -2.32 11.19 11.17
C ASP A 93 -3.72 11.46 10.59
N ALA A 94 -4.75 11.06 11.31
CA ALA A 94 -6.15 11.34 10.95
C ALA A 94 -6.40 12.85 10.81
N ILE A 95 -5.78 13.63 11.70
CA ILE A 95 -5.72 15.08 11.62
C ILE A 95 -4.27 15.47 11.32
N LYS A 96 -4.04 16.01 10.12
CA LYS A 96 -2.70 16.43 9.69
C LYS A 96 -2.13 17.49 10.65
N ASN A 97 -0.97 17.19 11.25
CA ASN A 97 -0.21 18.13 12.06
C ASN A 97 0.28 19.31 11.19
N GLU A 98 0.33 20.53 11.74
CA GLU A 98 0.81 21.72 11.03
C GLU A 98 2.26 21.60 10.56
N ASN A 99 3.10 20.87 11.30
CA ASN A 99 4.48 20.57 10.95
C ASN A 99 4.63 19.27 10.11
N ALA A 100 3.52 18.69 9.64
CA ALA A 100 3.58 17.51 8.79
C ALA A 100 3.71 17.87 7.30
N PHE A 101 4.59 17.14 6.60
CA PHE A 101 4.66 17.12 5.15
C PHE A 101 4.17 15.76 4.64
N ARG A 102 3.01 15.74 3.98
CA ARG A 102 2.24 14.56 3.60
C ARG A 102 2.30 14.31 2.10
N ILE A 103 2.90 13.19 1.74
CA ILE A 103 3.15 12.75 0.37
C ILE A 103 2.33 11.51 0.10
N PHE A 104 1.54 11.51 -0.97
CA PHE A 104 0.85 10.29 -1.44
C PHE A 104 1.52 9.74 -2.69
N ILE A 105 1.78 8.43 -2.71
CA ILE A 105 2.29 7.72 -3.87
C ILE A 105 1.18 6.85 -4.44
N MET A 106 0.93 6.97 -5.75
CA MET A 106 -0.13 6.25 -6.45
C MET A 106 0.42 5.56 -7.69
N GLY A 107 -0.02 4.32 -7.94
CA GLY A 107 0.40 3.55 -9.10
C GLY A 107 0.08 2.06 -9.01
N GLY A 108 0.70 1.28 -9.89
CA GLY A 108 0.57 -0.18 -9.92
C GLY A 108 1.54 -0.91 -8.98
N SER A 109 1.78 -2.20 -9.24
CA SER A 109 2.71 -3.05 -8.48
C SER A 109 4.12 -2.46 -8.36
N SER A 110 4.64 -1.87 -9.44
CA SER A 110 5.95 -1.22 -9.41
C SER A 110 5.96 0.02 -8.51
N ALA A 111 4.86 0.78 -8.43
CA ALA A 111 4.77 1.88 -7.48
C ALA A 111 4.64 1.40 -6.03
N ALA A 112 4.00 0.25 -5.82
CA ALA A 112 3.94 -0.40 -4.51
C ALA A 112 5.32 -0.93 -4.06
N GLY A 113 6.26 -1.10 -4.98
CA GLY A 113 7.61 -1.58 -4.73
C GLY A 113 7.80 -3.07 -4.98
N PHE A 114 6.85 -3.76 -5.60
CA PHE A 114 7.00 -5.19 -5.93
C PHE A 114 8.28 -5.44 -6.75
N PRO A 115 9.04 -6.53 -6.50
CA PRO A 115 8.88 -7.55 -5.46
C PRO A 115 9.61 -7.23 -4.14
N TYR A 116 10.14 -6.02 -4.00
CA TYR A 116 10.95 -5.59 -2.86
C TYR A 116 10.14 -4.84 -1.79
N SER A 117 8.81 -4.82 -1.89
CA SER A 117 7.95 -4.21 -0.89
C SER A 117 8.03 -4.96 0.45
N PRO A 118 7.93 -4.26 1.59
CA PRO A 118 7.67 -2.83 1.69
C PRO A 118 8.93 -1.95 1.66
N ASN A 119 10.06 -2.48 2.14
CA ASN A 119 11.24 -1.69 2.44
C ASN A 119 12.15 -1.38 1.26
N GLY A 120 12.03 -2.09 0.14
CA GLY A 120 12.76 -1.87 -1.11
C GLY A 120 12.07 -0.97 -2.15
N SER A 121 10.98 -0.30 -1.77
CA SER A 121 10.25 0.61 -2.65
C SER A 121 10.93 1.97 -2.82
N PHE A 122 10.70 2.64 -3.96
CA PHE A 122 11.16 4.04 -4.12
C PHE A 122 10.48 4.98 -3.11
N GLY A 123 9.27 4.64 -2.62
CA GLY A 123 8.59 5.39 -1.57
C GLY A 123 9.38 5.39 -0.27
N ARG A 124 10.00 4.26 0.10
CA ARG A 124 10.93 4.18 1.24
C ARG A 124 12.14 5.07 1.05
N TYR A 125 12.71 5.11 -0.16
CA TYR A 125 13.85 5.99 -0.47
C TYR A 125 13.45 7.46 -0.25
N ILE A 126 12.31 7.86 -0.81
CA ILE A 126 11.78 9.22 -0.67
C ILE A 126 11.57 9.57 0.79
N LYS A 127 10.95 8.69 1.59
CA LYS A 127 10.77 8.89 3.03
C LYS A 127 12.10 9.18 3.73
N LYS A 128 13.10 8.31 3.54
CA LYS A 128 14.43 8.47 4.15
C LYS A 128 15.14 9.74 3.70
N ARG A 129 14.99 10.12 2.44
CA ARG A 129 15.57 11.35 1.91
C ARG A 129 14.91 12.60 2.49
N PHE A 130 13.58 12.61 2.63
CA PHE A 130 12.86 13.68 3.30
C PHE A 130 13.21 13.78 4.79
N GLU A 131 13.28 12.66 5.52
CA GLU A 131 13.69 12.63 6.93
C GLU A 131 15.11 13.18 7.13
N LEU A 132 16.02 12.93 6.17
CA LEU A 132 17.38 13.49 6.19
C LEU A 132 17.39 15.01 5.95
N VAL A 133 16.55 15.50 5.03
CA VAL A 133 16.55 16.91 4.60
C VAL A 133 15.68 17.79 5.50
N TYR A 134 14.70 17.22 6.21
CA TYR A 134 13.79 17.92 7.13
C TYR A 134 13.72 17.22 8.49
N PRO A 135 14.82 17.22 9.28
CA PRO A 135 14.89 16.48 10.54
C PRO A 135 13.88 16.96 11.60
N HIS A 136 13.36 18.19 11.45
CA HIS A 136 12.38 18.78 12.36
C HIS A 136 10.93 18.67 11.85
N LYS A 137 10.70 18.22 10.62
CA LYS A 137 9.34 18.04 10.08
C LYS A 137 8.87 16.61 10.30
N LYS A 138 7.57 16.45 10.50
CA LYS A 138 6.96 15.12 10.46
C LYS A 138 6.72 14.72 9.01
N ILE A 139 7.41 13.70 8.53
CA ILE A 139 7.27 13.24 7.15
C ILE A 139 6.28 12.07 7.10
N GLU A 140 5.21 12.23 6.32
CA GLU A 140 4.20 11.20 6.10
C GLU A 140 4.22 10.79 4.63
N VAL A 141 4.87 9.67 4.31
CA VAL A 141 4.81 9.06 2.97
C VAL A 141 3.79 7.95 2.99
N VAL A 142 2.68 8.14 2.28
CA VAL A 142 1.55 7.22 2.22
C VAL A 142 1.51 6.58 0.83
N ASN A 143 2.06 5.38 0.71
CA ASN A 143 2.01 4.63 -0.54
C ASN A 143 0.72 3.82 -0.65
N ILE A 144 -0.18 4.25 -1.53
CA ILE A 144 -1.47 3.58 -1.79
C ILE A 144 -1.49 2.84 -3.12
N ALA A 145 -0.32 2.65 -3.74
CA ALA A 145 -0.19 1.81 -4.91
C ALA A 145 -0.46 0.34 -4.58
N MET A 146 -1.01 -0.39 -5.54
CA MET A 146 -1.30 -1.82 -5.40
C MET A 146 -1.15 -2.55 -6.73
N SER A 147 -0.96 -3.87 -6.66
CA SER A 147 -0.79 -4.68 -7.86
C SER A 147 -2.03 -4.70 -8.75
N ALA A 148 -1.81 -4.86 -10.06
CA ALA A 148 -2.85 -5.03 -11.08
C ALA A 148 -3.92 -3.92 -11.18
N ILE A 149 -3.83 -2.78 -10.49
CA ILE A 149 -4.70 -1.63 -10.77
C ILE A 149 -4.16 -0.76 -11.90
N ASN A 150 -5.07 -0.06 -12.59
CA ASN A 150 -4.76 0.88 -13.67
C ASN A 150 -5.28 2.31 -13.36
N SER A 151 -5.28 3.17 -14.37
CA SER A 151 -5.69 4.58 -14.24
C SER A 151 -7.11 4.80 -13.70
N TYR A 152 -8.03 3.84 -13.84
CA TYR A 152 -9.39 3.95 -13.27
C TYR A 152 -9.39 3.97 -11.75
N ALA A 153 -8.69 3.03 -11.12
CA ALA A 153 -8.61 2.94 -9.67
C ALA A 153 -7.92 4.18 -9.10
N ILE A 154 -6.85 4.64 -9.76
CA ILE A 154 -6.14 5.85 -9.35
C ILE A 154 -7.10 7.06 -9.41
N ARG A 155 -7.82 7.23 -10.53
CA ARG A 155 -8.81 8.31 -10.69
C ARG A 155 -9.85 8.30 -9.57
N ASP A 156 -10.35 7.12 -9.20
CA ASP A 156 -11.38 7.01 -8.17
C ASP A 156 -10.86 7.28 -6.73
N MET A 157 -9.59 6.99 -6.45
CA MET A 157 -8.98 7.22 -5.13
C MET A 157 -8.47 8.65 -4.90
N VAL A 158 -8.22 9.43 -5.97
CA VAL A 158 -7.69 10.81 -5.86
C VAL A 158 -8.56 11.73 -5.00
N PRO A 159 -9.91 11.74 -5.10
CA PRO A 159 -10.75 12.56 -4.23
C PRO A 159 -10.49 12.32 -2.73
N GLY A 160 -10.33 11.07 -2.31
CA GLY A 160 -10.04 10.75 -0.91
C GLY A 160 -8.63 11.18 -0.49
N VAL A 161 -7.66 11.16 -1.39
CA VAL A 161 -6.30 11.71 -1.16
C VAL A 161 -6.35 13.22 -0.97
N LEU A 162 -7.08 13.93 -1.83
CA LEU A 162 -7.21 15.39 -1.76
C LEU A 162 -7.92 15.85 -0.47
N ASN A 163 -8.86 15.05 0.04
CA ASN A 163 -9.52 15.32 1.32
C ASN A 163 -8.54 15.21 2.52
N GLN A 164 -7.44 14.47 2.37
CA GLN A 164 -6.42 14.31 3.41
C GLN A 164 -5.30 15.36 3.36
N LYS A 165 -5.51 16.49 2.67
CA LYS A 165 -4.59 17.64 2.64
C LYS A 165 -3.15 17.26 2.24
N ALA A 166 -3.02 16.47 1.19
CA ALA A 166 -1.72 16.13 0.59
C ALA A 166 -0.91 17.39 0.25
N ASP A 167 0.38 17.41 0.59
CA ASP A 167 1.33 18.44 0.13
C ASP A 167 1.96 18.07 -1.20
N LEU A 168 1.99 16.78 -1.54
CA LEU A 168 2.54 16.27 -2.78
C LEU A 168 1.86 14.95 -3.16
N ILE A 169 1.57 14.79 -4.45
CA ILE A 169 1.16 13.51 -5.03
C ILE A 169 2.22 13.07 -6.04
N ILE A 170 2.67 11.83 -5.94
CA ILE A 170 3.58 11.19 -6.89
C ILE A 170 2.80 10.11 -7.64
N ILE A 171 2.81 10.18 -8.97
CA ILE A 171 2.11 9.20 -9.81
C ILE A 171 3.11 8.49 -10.71
N TYR A 172 3.18 7.16 -10.54
CA TYR A 172 3.95 6.24 -11.37
C TYR A 172 3.04 5.11 -11.83
N ALA A 173 2.38 5.29 -12.98
CA ALA A 173 1.27 4.43 -13.39
C ALA A 173 1.13 4.32 -14.92
N GLY A 174 0.77 3.12 -15.38
CA GLY A 174 0.39 2.84 -16.77
C GLY A 174 0.78 1.45 -17.28
N HIS A 175 1.64 0.71 -16.57
CA HIS A 175 1.97 -0.68 -16.91
C HIS A 175 0.75 -1.61 -17.01
N ASN A 176 -0.21 -1.42 -16.11
CA ASN A 176 -1.40 -2.24 -16.04
C ASN A 176 -2.57 -1.71 -16.87
N GLU A 177 -2.34 -0.75 -17.77
CA GLU A 177 -3.45 -0.06 -18.43
C GLU A 177 -4.33 -1.00 -19.26
N TYR A 178 -3.71 -1.97 -19.92
CA TYR A 178 -4.40 -2.96 -20.75
C TYR A 178 -4.98 -4.11 -19.93
N TYR A 179 -4.17 -4.78 -19.11
CA TYR A 179 -4.56 -6.03 -18.45
C TYR A 179 -4.94 -5.88 -16.97
N GLY A 180 -4.65 -4.74 -16.34
CA GLY A 180 -5.08 -4.47 -14.97
C GLY A 180 -6.59 -4.44 -14.82
N ALA A 181 -7.07 -4.41 -13.58
CA ALA A 181 -8.48 -4.34 -13.23
C ALA A 181 -9.17 -3.25 -14.06
N LEU A 182 -10.29 -3.60 -14.71
CA LEU A 182 -11.07 -2.71 -15.59
C LEU A 182 -10.38 -2.30 -16.90
N GLY A 183 -9.19 -2.82 -17.20
CA GLY A 183 -8.48 -2.55 -18.44
C GLY A 183 -9.15 -3.24 -19.63
N VAL A 184 -9.01 -2.65 -20.82
CA VAL A 184 -9.62 -3.13 -22.06
C VAL A 184 -9.25 -4.59 -22.39
N GLY A 185 -8.02 -5.01 -22.06
CA GLY A 185 -7.50 -6.37 -22.24
C GLY A 185 -7.75 -7.33 -21.07
N SER A 186 -8.38 -6.84 -20.00
CA SER A 186 -8.49 -7.58 -18.75
C SER A 186 -9.64 -8.57 -18.74
N VAL A 187 -9.52 -9.63 -17.95
CA VAL A 187 -10.66 -10.46 -17.54
C VAL A 187 -11.60 -9.73 -16.58
N GLU A 188 -11.11 -8.71 -15.89
CA GLU A 188 -11.87 -7.83 -14.99
C GLU A 188 -12.44 -6.63 -15.75
N THR A 189 -12.84 -6.79 -17.01
CA THR A 189 -13.36 -5.70 -17.85
C THR A 189 -14.87 -5.53 -17.70
N LEU A 190 -15.33 -4.29 -17.79
CA LEU A 190 -16.75 -3.92 -17.92
C LEU A 190 -17.05 -3.39 -19.34
N GLY A 191 -16.20 -3.77 -20.31
CA GLY A 191 -16.19 -3.27 -21.67
C GLY A 191 -15.18 -2.14 -21.90
N ASP A 192 -15.06 -1.70 -23.15
CA ASP A 192 -13.97 -0.81 -23.58
C ASP A 192 -14.36 0.69 -23.57
N THR A 193 -15.55 1.01 -23.03
CA THR A 193 -16.07 2.38 -23.00
C THR A 193 -15.78 3.05 -21.66
N ARG A 194 -14.86 4.03 -21.69
CA ARG A 194 -14.41 4.77 -20.50
C ARG A 194 -15.54 5.37 -19.66
N PHE A 195 -16.57 5.92 -20.30
CA PHE A 195 -17.71 6.50 -19.61
C PHE A 195 -18.50 5.46 -18.80
N LEU A 196 -18.74 4.27 -19.39
CA LEU A 196 -19.46 3.19 -18.73
C LEU A 196 -18.69 2.66 -17.52
N VAL A 197 -17.39 2.38 -17.69
CA VAL A 197 -16.53 1.89 -16.60
C VAL A 197 -16.53 2.86 -15.42
N ASN A 198 -16.31 4.15 -15.68
CA ASN A 198 -16.33 5.17 -14.64
C ASN A 198 -17.71 5.31 -13.96
N THR A 199 -18.81 5.09 -14.69
CA THR A 199 -20.17 5.10 -14.13
C THR A 199 -20.37 3.93 -13.18
N VAL A 200 -19.91 2.73 -13.54
CA VAL A 200 -20.00 1.56 -12.66
C VAL A 200 -19.15 1.73 -11.40
N ILE A 201 -17.93 2.26 -11.52
CA ILE A 201 -17.09 2.56 -10.33
C ILE A 201 -17.78 3.54 -9.38
N TRP A 202 -18.48 4.55 -9.94
CA TRP A 202 -19.26 5.50 -9.15
C TRP A 202 -20.46 4.83 -8.48
N LEU A 203 -21.18 3.97 -9.21
CA LEU A 203 -22.32 3.20 -8.70
C LEU A 203 -21.92 2.23 -7.57
N ASN A 204 -20.70 1.67 -7.61
CA ASN A 204 -20.16 0.79 -6.55
C ASN A 204 -20.06 1.46 -5.16
N ARG A 205 -20.34 2.76 -5.02
CA ARG A 205 -20.42 3.46 -3.73
C ARG A 205 -21.76 3.24 -3.01
N PHE A 206 -22.76 2.73 -3.71
CA PHE A 206 -24.11 2.52 -3.19
C PHE A 206 -24.35 1.05 -2.85
N LYS A 207 -24.94 0.81 -1.68
CA LYS A 207 -25.29 -0.54 -1.19
C LYS A 207 -26.36 -1.21 -2.01
N THR A 208 -27.28 -0.44 -2.55
CA THR A 208 -28.28 -0.88 -3.52
C THR A 208 -27.64 -1.44 -4.80
N PHE A 209 -26.54 -0.85 -5.28
CA PHE A 209 -25.82 -1.37 -6.44
C PHE A 209 -25.01 -2.62 -6.10
N GLU A 210 -24.39 -2.66 -4.91
CA GLU A 210 -23.74 -3.88 -4.40
C GLU A 210 -24.74 -5.04 -4.31
N LEU A 211 -25.94 -4.81 -3.76
CA LEU A 211 -27.02 -5.79 -3.71
C LEU A 211 -27.44 -6.24 -5.11
N LEU A 212 -27.61 -5.31 -6.06
CA LEU A 212 -27.95 -5.65 -7.44
C LEU A 212 -26.90 -6.58 -8.05
N ARG A 213 -25.62 -6.26 -7.85
CA ARG A 213 -24.50 -7.09 -8.34
C ARG A 213 -24.51 -8.47 -7.70
N ASP A 214 -24.76 -8.57 -6.39
CA ASP A 214 -24.80 -9.84 -5.67
C ASP A 214 -25.96 -10.73 -6.12
N VAL A 215 -27.12 -10.12 -6.42
CA VAL A 215 -28.28 -10.81 -7.03
C VAL A 215 -27.92 -11.32 -8.43
N ILE A 216 -27.33 -10.46 -9.29
CA ILE A 216 -26.91 -10.87 -10.63
C ILE A 216 -25.90 -12.02 -10.54
N ASN A 217 -24.87 -11.90 -9.70
CA ASN A 217 -23.83 -12.91 -9.52
C ASN A 217 -24.40 -14.24 -9.03
N SER A 218 -25.37 -14.19 -8.11
CA SER A 218 -26.06 -15.37 -7.59
C SER A 218 -26.87 -16.08 -8.69
N ILE A 219 -27.56 -15.32 -9.55
CA ILE A 219 -28.29 -15.87 -10.70
C ILE A 219 -27.30 -16.47 -11.71
N THR A 220 -26.25 -15.76 -12.10
CA THR A 220 -25.26 -16.27 -13.07
C THR A 220 -24.51 -17.50 -12.55
N GLY A 221 -24.23 -17.55 -11.24
CA GLY A 221 -23.54 -18.68 -10.60
C GLY A 221 -24.34 -19.99 -10.66
N LEU A 222 -25.67 -19.92 -10.74
CA LEU A 222 -26.54 -21.10 -10.92
C LEU A 222 -26.42 -21.71 -12.32
N PHE A 223 -25.98 -20.94 -13.32
CA PHE A 223 -25.90 -21.35 -14.72
C PHE A 223 -24.47 -21.48 -15.24
N SER A 224 -23.44 -21.11 -14.46
CA SER A 224 -22.05 -21.12 -14.90
C SER A 224 -21.24 -22.31 -14.33
N SER A 225 -20.66 -23.11 -15.23
CA SER A 225 -19.54 -24.00 -14.93
C SER A 225 -18.24 -23.19 -15.01
N ALA A 226 -17.84 -22.48 -13.96
CA ALA A 226 -16.66 -21.62 -14.01
C ALA A 226 -15.36 -22.45 -14.03
N ASP A 227 -14.64 -22.44 -15.14
CA ASP A 227 -13.26 -22.95 -15.20
C ASP A 227 -12.36 -22.15 -14.26
N LYS A 228 -11.70 -22.85 -13.34
CA LYS A 228 -10.68 -22.24 -12.47
C LYS A 228 -9.43 -21.95 -13.30
N VAL A 229 -9.20 -20.69 -13.62
CA VAL A 229 -7.89 -20.27 -14.14
C VAL A 229 -6.92 -20.18 -12.96
N GLU A 230 -6.09 -21.21 -12.82
CA GLU A 230 -4.98 -21.25 -11.87
C GLU A 230 -3.76 -20.48 -12.40
N GLY A 231 -2.87 -20.07 -11.50
CA GLY A 231 -1.64 -19.35 -11.84
C GLY A 231 -1.48 -18.01 -11.14
N THR A 232 -0.41 -17.31 -11.49
CA THR A 232 -0.05 -15.96 -11.02
C THR A 232 -1.12 -14.94 -11.37
N LEU A 233 -1.19 -13.84 -10.62
CA LEU A 233 -2.13 -12.75 -10.91
C LEU A 233 -1.98 -12.24 -12.36
N MET A 234 -0.74 -12.14 -12.85
CA MET A 234 -0.43 -11.78 -14.23
C MET A 234 -1.12 -12.71 -15.24
N SER A 235 -0.93 -14.02 -15.11
CA SER A 235 -1.56 -15.03 -15.97
C SER A 235 -3.10 -14.96 -15.94
N ARG A 236 -3.68 -14.81 -14.74
CA ARG A 236 -5.14 -14.73 -14.57
C ARG A 236 -5.74 -13.48 -15.21
N MET A 237 -5.08 -12.33 -15.09
CA MET A 237 -5.62 -11.04 -15.49
C MET A 237 -5.73 -10.86 -17.02
N SER A 238 -4.88 -11.50 -17.81
CA SER A 238 -4.91 -11.38 -19.28
C SER A 238 -5.54 -12.56 -19.99
N LYS A 239 -5.65 -13.76 -19.38
CA LYS A 239 -6.14 -15.00 -20.03
C LYS A 239 -5.53 -15.25 -21.42
N ARG A 240 -4.23 -14.93 -21.59
CA ARG A 240 -3.50 -15.07 -22.87
C ARG A 240 -4.05 -14.20 -24.01
N GLN A 241 -4.79 -13.14 -23.72
CA GLN A 241 -5.24 -12.18 -24.73
C GLN A 241 -4.06 -11.37 -25.27
N ILE A 242 -3.95 -11.28 -26.60
CA ILE A 242 -3.01 -10.40 -27.29
C ILE A 242 -3.69 -9.10 -27.74
N ILE A 243 -2.92 -8.04 -27.86
CA ILE A 243 -3.37 -6.71 -28.31
C ILE A 243 -2.36 -6.18 -29.33
N ILE A 244 -2.73 -6.34 -30.61
CA ILE A 244 -1.92 -5.95 -31.77
C ILE A 244 -1.66 -4.44 -31.74
N TYR A 245 -0.47 -4.04 -32.17
CA TYR A 245 -0.07 -2.63 -32.27
C TYR A 245 -1.03 -1.82 -33.13
N ASN A 246 -1.39 -0.62 -32.68
CA ASN A 246 -2.33 0.29 -33.36
C ASN A 246 -3.75 -0.26 -33.65
N SER A 247 -4.12 -1.43 -33.13
CA SER A 247 -5.50 -1.94 -33.16
C SER A 247 -6.50 -1.00 -32.44
N GLU A 248 -7.80 -1.21 -32.64
CA GLU A 248 -8.84 -0.48 -31.90
C GLU A 248 -8.67 -0.64 -30.39
N LYS A 249 -8.42 -1.87 -29.93
CA LYS A 249 -8.19 -2.20 -28.52
C LYS A 249 -6.93 -1.55 -27.97
N TYR A 250 -5.85 -1.48 -28.77
CA TYR A 250 -4.64 -0.72 -28.42
C TYR A 250 -4.98 0.74 -28.16
N ASN A 251 -5.70 1.39 -29.07
CA ASN A 251 -6.05 2.81 -28.96
C ASN A 251 -7.07 3.07 -27.84
N ALA A 252 -8.00 2.15 -27.58
CA ALA A 252 -8.93 2.24 -26.46
C ALA A 252 -8.18 2.31 -25.11
N GLY A 253 -7.15 1.47 -24.91
CA GLY A 253 -6.30 1.53 -23.71
C GLY A 253 -5.53 2.84 -23.57
N ILE A 254 -5.05 3.43 -24.68
CA ILE A 254 -4.40 4.76 -24.64
C ILE A 254 -5.40 5.85 -24.27
N ASN A 255 -6.58 5.85 -24.88
CA ASN A 255 -7.63 6.86 -24.65
C ASN A 255 -8.16 6.80 -23.22
N GLN A 256 -8.30 5.59 -22.67
CA GLN A 256 -8.60 5.32 -21.28
C GLN A 256 -7.60 6.01 -20.35
N PHE A 257 -6.30 5.74 -20.54
CA PHE A 257 -5.23 6.29 -19.73
C PHE A 257 -5.20 7.81 -19.80
N GLU A 258 -5.22 8.36 -21.02
CA GLU A 258 -5.18 9.79 -21.24
C GLU A 258 -6.36 10.49 -20.55
N GLY A 259 -7.58 9.98 -20.73
CA GLY A 259 -8.77 10.56 -20.14
C GLY A 259 -8.74 10.51 -18.61
N ASN A 260 -8.33 9.37 -18.04
CA ASN A 260 -8.26 9.20 -16.59
C ASN A 260 -7.14 10.04 -15.96
N LEU A 261 -5.95 10.08 -16.57
CA LEU A 261 -4.85 10.92 -16.10
C LEU A 261 -5.20 12.40 -16.21
N ARG A 262 -5.87 12.84 -17.29
CA ARG A 262 -6.38 14.21 -17.41
C ARG A 262 -7.35 14.56 -16.28
N ASP A 263 -8.31 13.69 -15.97
CA ASP A 263 -9.25 13.91 -14.86
C ASP A 263 -8.52 14.02 -13.51
N ILE A 264 -7.53 13.16 -13.28
CA ILE A 264 -6.68 13.21 -12.08
C ILE A 264 -6.01 14.57 -11.96
N LEU A 265 -5.30 15.02 -13.00
CA LEU A 265 -4.56 16.29 -12.98
C LEU A 265 -5.47 17.51 -12.89
N LEU A 266 -6.69 17.44 -13.45
CA LEU A 266 -7.73 18.46 -13.26
C LEU A 266 -8.16 18.55 -11.80
N MET A 267 -8.40 17.42 -11.14
CA MET A 267 -8.78 17.38 -9.72
C MET A 267 -7.68 17.93 -8.82
N THR A 268 -6.41 17.59 -9.09
CA THR A 268 -5.27 18.09 -8.30
C THR A 268 -5.04 19.59 -8.51
N LYS A 269 -5.13 20.10 -9.75
CA LYS A 269 -5.04 21.54 -10.01
C LYS A 269 -6.15 22.32 -9.34
N LYS A 270 -7.39 21.84 -9.39
CA LYS A 270 -8.53 22.49 -8.71
C LYS A 270 -8.31 22.63 -7.20
N LYS A 271 -7.52 21.75 -6.59
CA LYS A 271 -7.18 21.76 -5.17
C LYS A 271 -5.80 22.37 -4.87
N ASN A 272 -5.08 22.87 -5.89
CA ASN A 272 -3.73 23.40 -5.78
C ASN A 272 -2.74 22.42 -5.12
N VAL A 273 -2.90 21.11 -5.35
CA VAL A 273 -1.96 20.11 -4.86
C VAL A 273 -0.92 19.83 -5.95
N PRO A 274 0.38 19.94 -5.68
CA PRO A 274 1.42 19.65 -6.66
C PRO A 274 1.50 18.15 -6.96
N VAL A 275 1.85 17.83 -8.20
CA VAL A 275 2.01 16.46 -8.69
C VAL A 275 3.38 16.31 -9.34
N ILE A 276 4.07 15.20 -9.06
CA ILE A 276 5.23 14.75 -9.84
C ILE A 276 4.84 13.47 -10.58
N LEU A 277 5.07 13.46 -11.89
CA LEU A 277 4.77 12.33 -12.77
C LEU A 277 6.08 11.60 -13.13
N GLY A 278 6.05 10.27 -13.20
CA GLY A 278 7.18 9.46 -13.70
C GLY A 278 6.84 8.75 -15.00
N THR A 279 7.73 8.81 -15.99
CA THR A 279 7.63 7.94 -17.18
C THR A 279 7.84 6.48 -16.80
N LEU A 280 7.27 5.57 -17.57
CA LEU A 280 7.25 4.13 -17.30
C LEU A 280 8.52 3.47 -17.82
N VAL A 281 9.09 2.61 -17.00
CA VAL A 281 10.32 1.86 -17.31
C VAL A 281 10.01 0.42 -17.67
N SER A 282 10.92 -0.24 -18.38
CA SER A 282 10.82 -1.66 -18.69
C SER A 282 12.19 -2.25 -18.98
N ASN A 283 12.32 -3.57 -18.87
CA ASN A 283 13.48 -4.27 -19.38
C ASN A 283 13.43 -4.26 -20.92
N LEU A 284 14.36 -3.51 -21.51
CA LEU A 284 14.44 -3.31 -22.95
C LEU A 284 15.31 -4.36 -23.63
N LYS A 285 16.46 -4.69 -23.04
CA LYS A 285 17.52 -5.46 -23.72
C LYS A 285 17.62 -6.94 -23.35
N ASP A 286 17.28 -7.32 -22.12
CA ASP A 286 17.49 -8.67 -21.60
C ASP A 286 16.20 -9.51 -21.62
N GLN A 287 15.04 -8.87 -21.75
CA GLN A 287 13.74 -9.53 -21.91
C GLN A 287 13.23 -9.44 -23.36
N LYS A 288 13.23 -10.58 -24.06
CA LYS A 288 12.62 -10.71 -25.39
C LYS A 288 11.11 -10.44 -25.37
N PRO A 289 10.51 -10.00 -26.50
CA PRO A 289 9.06 -9.99 -26.67
C PRO A 289 8.41 -11.31 -26.29
N PHE A 290 7.27 -11.24 -25.58
CA PHE A 290 6.52 -12.44 -25.20
C PHE A 290 5.74 -13.00 -26.39
N GLU A 291 5.04 -12.14 -27.12
CA GLU A 291 4.23 -12.53 -28.27
C GLU A 291 4.64 -11.72 -29.51
N SER A 292 5.12 -12.42 -30.54
CA SER A 292 5.64 -11.83 -31.77
C SER A 292 4.73 -12.18 -32.94
N VAL A 293 3.92 -11.20 -33.37
CA VAL A 293 2.97 -11.35 -34.47
C VAL A 293 3.48 -10.58 -35.69
N ALA A 294 3.36 -11.17 -36.88
CA ALA A 294 3.63 -10.51 -38.15
C ALA A 294 2.34 -9.83 -38.63
N GLU A 295 2.41 -8.54 -38.95
CA GLU A 295 1.29 -7.79 -39.51
C GLU A 295 1.68 -7.27 -40.91
N GLU A 296 0.71 -6.87 -41.71
CA GLU A 296 0.95 -6.33 -43.06
C GLU A 296 1.88 -5.09 -43.01
N ASP A 297 1.63 -4.19 -42.05
CA ASP A 297 2.35 -2.92 -41.90
C ASP A 297 3.55 -2.99 -40.95
N TYR A 298 3.67 -4.06 -40.14
CA TYR A 298 4.66 -4.13 -39.07
C TYR A 298 5.42 -5.47 -39.04
N PRO A 299 6.76 -5.42 -38.89
CA PRO A 299 7.56 -6.63 -38.78
C PRO A 299 7.30 -7.34 -37.44
N PRO A 300 7.60 -8.65 -37.33
CA PRO A 300 7.53 -9.36 -36.05
C PRO A 300 8.46 -8.73 -35.00
N SER A 301 7.95 -8.54 -33.78
CA SER A 301 8.68 -7.93 -32.67
C SER A 301 10.01 -8.62 -32.37
N GLN A 302 10.07 -9.96 -32.48
CA GLN A 302 11.30 -10.73 -32.27
C GLN A 302 12.40 -10.38 -33.29
N SER A 303 12.04 -10.09 -34.55
CA SER A 303 13.03 -9.71 -35.57
C SER A 303 13.68 -8.38 -35.24
N ILE A 304 12.88 -7.41 -34.79
CA ILE A 304 13.37 -6.09 -34.37
C ILE A 304 14.24 -6.20 -33.12
N PHE A 305 13.87 -7.05 -32.17
CA PHE A 305 14.65 -7.30 -30.96
C PHE A 305 16.05 -7.85 -31.26
N GLU A 306 16.16 -8.83 -32.17
CA GLU A 306 17.49 -9.34 -32.55
C GLU A 306 18.33 -8.30 -33.31
N LYS A 307 17.70 -7.47 -34.15
CA LYS A 307 18.40 -6.31 -34.77
C LYS A 307 18.94 -5.34 -33.71
N ALA A 308 18.14 -5.05 -32.68
CA ALA A 308 18.56 -4.19 -31.57
C ALA A 308 19.79 -4.76 -30.85
N LYS A 309 19.81 -6.06 -30.57
CA LYS A 309 20.98 -6.76 -29.99
C LYS A 309 22.21 -6.69 -30.88
N THR A 310 22.04 -6.81 -32.20
CA THR A 310 23.15 -6.65 -33.15
C THR A 310 23.73 -5.24 -33.11
N GLU A 311 22.90 -4.20 -33.09
CA GLU A 311 23.35 -2.82 -32.99
C GLU A 311 24.01 -2.51 -31.63
N LEU A 312 23.49 -3.08 -30.54
CA LEU A 312 24.12 -2.96 -29.22
C LEU A 312 25.53 -3.56 -29.22
N LYS A 313 25.71 -4.75 -29.78
CA LYS A 313 27.02 -5.42 -29.92
C LYS A 313 28.02 -4.62 -30.78
N LYS A 314 27.53 -3.79 -31.70
CA LYS A 314 28.36 -2.89 -32.52
C LYS A 314 28.74 -1.59 -31.79
N GLY A 315 28.19 -1.34 -30.60
CA GLY A 315 28.35 -0.09 -29.86
C GLY A 315 27.40 1.03 -30.33
N ASN A 316 26.42 0.73 -31.18
CA ASN A 316 25.45 1.70 -31.70
C ASN A 316 24.29 1.88 -30.71
N ILE A 317 24.58 2.38 -29.51
CA ILE A 317 23.66 2.42 -28.37
C ILE A 317 22.33 3.12 -28.71
N TRP A 318 22.37 4.30 -29.35
CA TRP A 318 21.16 5.05 -29.71
C TRP A 318 20.23 4.29 -30.66
N GLN A 319 20.82 3.63 -31.66
CA GLN A 319 20.05 2.84 -32.62
C GLN A 319 19.49 1.57 -31.94
N ALA A 320 20.28 0.94 -31.08
CA ALA A 320 19.83 -0.20 -30.30
C ALA A 320 18.66 0.15 -29.38
N ASP A 321 18.72 1.26 -28.63
CA ASP A 321 17.64 1.73 -27.75
C ASP A 321 16.34 1.96 -28.55
N SER A 322 16.42 2.66 -29.68
CA SER A 322 15.27 2.88 -30.55
C SER A 322 14.67 1.57 -31.06
N LEU A 323 15.50 0.60 -31.45
CA LEU A 323 15.03 -0.71 -31.92
C LEU A 323 14.43 -1.54 -30.78
N PHE A 324 15.01 -1.54 -29.58
CA PHE A 324 14.44 -2.23 -28.42
C PHE A 324 13.07 -1.67 -28.04
N ARG A 325 12.92 -0.34 -28.02
CA ARG A 325 11.64 0.33 -27.78
C ARG A 325 10.61 -0.02 -28.85
N PHE A 326 11.03 -0.08 -30.11
CA PHE A 326 10.15 -0.49 -31.19
C PHE A 326 9.73 -1.97 -31.07
N ALA A 327 10.65 -2.87 -30.76
CA ALA A 327 10.34 -4.27 -30.50
C ALA A 327 9.35 -4.44 -29.34
N LYS A 328 9.53 -3.69 -28.24
CA LYS A 328 8.59 -3.63 -27.12
C LYS A 328 7.22 -3.12 -27.56
N ASP A 329 7.15 -2.08 -28.37
CA ASP A 329 5.89 -1.54 -28.89
C ASP A 329 5.22 -2.49 -29.90
N LEU A 330 5.96 -3.43 -30.50
CA LEU A 330 5.39 -4.48 -31.34
C LEU A 330 5.02 -5.77 -30.58
N ASP A 331 5.45 -5.93 -29.32
CA ASP A 331 5.07 -7.06 -28.47
C ASP A 331 3.54 -7.07 -28.32
N ALA A 332 2.91 -8.12 -28.84
CA ALA A 332 1.46 -8.24 -28.85
C ALA A 332 0.93 -8.54 -27.44
N LEU A 333 1.80 -8.95 -26.51
CA LEU A 333 1.47 -9.04 -25.11
C LEU A 333 1.90 -7.76 -24.37
N ARG A 334 0.94 -6.85 -24.21
CA ARG A 334 1.08 -5.47 -23.67
C ARG A 334 1.37 -5.36 -22.17
N TRP A 335 2.18 -6.25 -21.60
CA TRP A 335 2.61 -6.12 -20.20
C TRP A 335 3.63 -4.99 -20.01
N ARG A 336 4.51 -4.79 -20.99
CA ARG A 336 5.33 -3.59 -21.05
C ARG A 336 4.52 -2.44 -21.64
N ALA A 337 4.49 -1.32 -20.94
CA ALA A 337 3.78 -0.12 -21.37
C ALA A 337 4.29 0.37 -22.74
N PRO A 338 3.40 0.69 -23.70
CA PRO A 338 3.82 1.28 -24.97
C PRO A 338 4.44 2.67 -24.79
N GLU A 339 5.35 3.06 -25.69
CA GLU A 339 5.97 4.41 -25.66
C GLU A 339 4.92 5.54 -25.75
N LYS A 340 3.75 5.24 -26.36
CA LYS A 340 2.63 6.19 -26.45
C LYS A 340 2.11 6.61 -25.07
N LEU A 341 2.18 5.76 -24.05
CA LEU A 341 1.81 6.14 -22.67
C LEU A 341 2.79 7.15 -22.08
N ASN A 342 4.10 6.97 -22.27
CA ASN A 342 5.11 7.94 -21.83
C ASN A 342 4.90 9.30 -22.51
N ARG A 343 4.61 9.32 -23.81
CA ARG A 343 4.26 10.57 -24.53
C ARG A 343 3.00 11.24 -23.97
N VAL A 344 1.99 10.47 -23.55
CA VAL A 344 0.79 11.00 -22.89
C VAL A 344 1.17 11.63 -21.54
N ILE A 345 1.99 10.97 -20.73
CA ILE A 345 2.47 11.49 -19.43
C ILE A 345 3.21 12.82 -19.63
N GLU A 346 4.17 12.86 -20.55
CA GLU A 346 4.95 14.07 -20.85
C GLU A 346 4.07 15.22 -21.32
N ARG A 347 3.19 14.97 -22.30
CA ARG A 347 2.29 15.99 -22.84
C ARG A 347 1.33 16.52 -21.78
N LEU A 348 0.74 15.64 -20.96
CA LEU A 348 -0.18 16.06 -19.90
C LEU A 348 0.56 16.78 -18.77
N GLY A 349 1.75 16.33 -18.38
CA GLY A 349 2.59 17.06 -17.44
C GLY A 349 2.87 18.49 -17.91
N ALA A 350 3.25 18.68 -19.17
CA ALA A 350 3.43 20.01 -19.75
C ALA A 350 2.11 20.82 -19.81
N THR A 351 1.00 20.18 -20.24
CA THR A 351 -0.31 20.84 -20.35
C THR A 351 -0.80 21.36 -19.00
N PHE A 352 -0.55 20.60 -17.94
CA PHE A 352 -0.94 20.94 -16.59
C PHE A 352 0.20 21.59 -15.81
N ASP A 353 1.34 21.95 -16.40
CA ASP A 353 2.47 22.54 -15.66
C ASP A 353 2.79 21.76 -14.36
N TYR A 354 3.03 20.45 -14.53
CA TYR A 354 3.52 19.55 -13.50
C TYR A 354 4.80 18.88 -13.99
N PRO A 355 5.84 18.77 -13.15
CA PRO A 355 7.10 18.15 -13.55
C PRO A 355 6.93 16.67 -13.89
N VAL A 356 7.61 16.26 -14.94
CA VAL A 356 7.69 14.87 -15.41
C VAL A 356 9.14 14.41 -15.31
N VAL A 357 9.36 13.36 -14.54
CA VAL A 357 10.65 12.69 -14.40
C VAL A 357 10.77 11.64 -15.51
N LYS A 358 11.77 11.77 -16.38
CA LYS A 358 12.07 10.80 -17.44
C LYS A 358 12.81 9.58 -16.87
N LEU A 359 12.11 8.79 -16.06
CA LEU A 359 12.66 7.65 -15.31
C LEU A 359 13.26 6.57 -16.23
N ASP A 360 12.66 6.34 -17.40
CA ASP A 360 13.18 5.40 -18.39
C ASP A 360 14.56 5.85 -18.92
N SER A 361 14.70 7.14 -19.21
CA SER A 361 16.00 7.72 -19.61
C SER A 361 16.99 7.72 -18.45
N ALA A 362 16.54 7.97 -17.22
CA ALA A 362 17.40 7.94 -16.04
C ALA A 362 17.95 6.54 -15.75
N LEU A 363 17.12 5.49 -15.85
CA LEU A 363 17.61 4.12 -15.69
C LEU A 363 18.58 3.72 -16.80
N ASN A 364 18.33 4.13 -18.06
CA ASN A 364 19.29 3.94 -19.14
C ASN A 364 20.65 4.60 -18.82
N ALA A 365 20.64 5.84 -18.30
CA ALA A 365 21.87 6.57 -17.95
C ALA A 365 22.67 5.91 -16.81
N HIS A 366 22.01 5.17 -15.92
CA HIS A 366 22.64 4.41 -14.84
C HIS A 366 22.97 2.96 -15.20
N SER A 367 22.49 2.47 -16.34
CA SER A 367 22.73 1.11 -16.81
C SER A 367 24.16 0.91 -17.28
N LEU A 368 24.70 -0.29 -17.06
CA LEU A 368 26.07 -0.65 -17.43
C LEU A 368 26.34 -0.54 -18.95
N GLU A 369 25.32 -0.78 -19.78
CA GLU A 369 25.40 -0.74 -21.25
C GLU A 369 24.64 0.44 -21.86
N GLY A 370 24.19 1.39 -21.02
CA GLY A 370 23.41 2.57 -21.46
C GLY A 370 21.95 2.28 -21.84
N ILE A 371 21.48 1.03 -21.65
CA ILE A 371 20.10 0.60 -21.93
C ILE A 371 19.64 -0.32 -20.80
N ALA A 372 18.55 0.04 -20.13
CA ALA A 372 18.06 -0.70 -18.97
C ALA A 372 17.70 -2.15 -19.31
N GLY A 373 18.31 -3.09 -18.58
CA GLY A 373 18.03 -4.51 -18.61
C GLY A 373 17.97 -5.10 -17.21
N ASP A 374 18.50 -6.30 -17.02
CA ASP A 374 18.50 -7.05 -15.76
C ASP A 374 19.27 -6.32 -14.63
N ASP A 375 20.17 -5.41 -15.01
CA ASP A 375 20.93 -4.57 -14.09
C ASP A 375 20.09 -3.49 -13.40
N MET A 376 18.90 -3.17 -13.93
CA MET A 376 17.96 -2.19 -13.37
C MET A 376 16.56 -2.76 -13.11
N ILE A 377 16.15 -3.79 -13.83
CA ILE A 377 14.79 -4.33 -13.85
C ILE A 377 14.85 -5.83 -13.61
N THR A 378 14.08 -6.36 -12.65
CA THR A 378 14.18 -7.79 -12.29
C THR A 378 13.43 -8.72 -13.23
N ASP A 379 12.44 -8.20 -13.95
CA ASP A 379 11.60 -8.97 -14.87
C ASP A 379 11.35 -8.15 -16.15
N HIS A 380 10.13 -8.11 -16.69
CA HIS A 380 9.81 -7.27 -17.85
C HIS A 380 9.62 -5.78 -17.49
N LEU A 381 9.28 -5.42 -16.25
CA LEU A 381 8.95 -4.03 -15.88
C LEU A 381 9.23 -3.61 -14.42
N HIS A 382 9.41 -4.54 -13.50
CA HIS A 382 9.59 -4.23 -12.08
C HIS A 382 11.06 -3.86 -11.82
N PRO A 383 11.36 -2.64 -11.35
CA PRO A 383 12.71 -2.28 -10.97
C PRO A 383 13.31 -3.26 -9.94
N ASN A 384 14.60 -3.51 -10.05
CA ASN A 384 15.35 -4.11 -8.94
C ASN A 384 15.59 -3.07 -7.83
N LEU A 385 16.18 -3.48 -6.70
CA LEU A 385 16.45 -2.56 -5.58
C LEU A 385 17.20 -1.28 -6.01
N ARG A 386 18.23 -1.42 -6.86
CA ARG A 386 19.00 -0.29 -7.38
C ARG A 386 18.14 0.61 -8.27
N GLY A 387 17.32 0.01 -9.15
CA GLY A 387 16.36 0.73 -9.97
C GLY A 387 15.37 1.54 -9.14
N TYR A 388 14.85 0.98 -8.04
CA TYR A 388 13.97 1.71 -7.12
C TYR A 388 14.67 2.86 -6.40
N GLN A 389 15.92 2.69 -5.98
CA GLN A 389 16.70 3.76 -5.37
C GLN A 389 16.92 4.92 -6.36
N ILE A 390 17.25 4.61 -7.63
CA ILE A 390 17.39 5.63 -8.68
C ILE A 390 16.07 6.34 -8.95
N ILE A 391 14.95 5.61 -9.04
CA ILE A 391 13.62 6.21 -9.21
C ILE A 391 13.32 7.18 -8.07
N GLY A 392 13.56 6.77 -6.81
CA GLY A 392 13.35 7.61 -5.64
C GLY A 392 14.23 8.87 -5.66
N LYS A 393 15.50 8.71 -6.02
CA LYS A 393 16.46 9.81 -6.18
C LYS A 393 15.99 10.83 -7.21
N GLU A 394 15.68 10.38 -8.42
CA GLU A 394 15.31 11.28 -9.53
C GLU A 394 13.99 12.00 -9.28
N ILE A 395 13.02 11.35 -8.63
CA ILE A 395 11.77 11.99 -8.19
C ILE A 395 12.06 13.09 -7.16
N PHE A 396 12.86 12.78 -6.14
CA PHE A 396 13.21 13.75 -5.10
C PHE A 396 13.97 14.96 -5.68
N ASP A 397 15.02 14.69 -6.47
CA ASP A 397 15.85 15.72 -7.09
C ASP A 397 15.02 16.62 -8.02
N THR A 398 14.08 16.04 -8.78
CA THR A 398 13.17 16.80 -9.64
C THR A 398 12.22 17.68 -8.84
N GLY A 399 11.72 17.20 -7.70
CA GLY A 399 10.88 17.98 -6.80
C GLY A 399 11.56 19.25 -6.30
N ILE A 400 12.85 19.15 -5.92
CA ILE A 400 13.66 20.32 -5.54
C ILE A 400 13.91 21.23 -6.74
N LYS A 401 14.42 20.69 -7.86
CA LYS A 401 14.77 21.48 -9.07
C LYS A 401 13.58 22.22 -9.66
N SER A 402 12.38 21.68 -9.50
CA SER A 402 11.13 22.26 -9.99
C SER A 402 10.41 23.13 -8.95
N ASN A 403 11.06 23.40 -7.80
CA ASN A 403 10.50 24.19 -6.70
C ASN A 403 9.14 23.70 -6.17
N ILE A 404 8.88 22.38 -6.25
CA ILE A 404 7.66 21.79 -5.66
C ILE A 404 7.74 21.83 -4.12
N PHE A 405 8.95 21.63 -3.61
CA PHE A 405 9.30 21.82 -2.20
C PHE A 405 10.74 22.36 -2.15
N VAL A 406 11.07 23.07 -1.07
CA VAL A 406 12.39 23.70 -0.88
C VAL A 406 13.09 23.07 0.31
N THR A 407 14.36 22.70 0.14
CA THR A 407 15.18 22.16 1.23
C THR A 407 15.24 23.15 2.38
N ASP A 408 15.18 22.67 3.62
CA ASP A 408 15.49 23.52 4.77
C ASP A 408 16.94 24.01 4.65
N LEU A 409 17.12 25.34 4.68
CA LEU A 409 18.37 26.05 4.34
C LEU A 409 19.55 25.71 5.26
N GLN A 410 19.32 24.90 6.31
CA GLN A 410 20.37 24.42 7.21
C GLN A 410 21.13 23.18 6.70
N ASN A 411 20.65 22.50 5.65
CA ASN A 411 21.33 21.31 5.13
C ASN A 411 22.34 21.66 4.00
N ASN A 412 23.59 21.93 4.36
CA ASN A 412 24.69 22.24 3.44
C ASN A 412 25.23 21.02 2.65
N LEU A 413 24.60 19.85 2.74
CA LEU A 413 25.07 18.64 2.06
C LEU A 413 24.74 18.67 0.56
N SER A 414 25.69 18.28 -0.29
CA SER A 414 25.43 18.11 -1.72
C SER A 414 24.45 16.96 -1.98
N PHE A 415 23.75 16.99 -3.12
CA PHE A 415 22.77 15.94 -3.46
C PHE A 415 23.37 14.52 -3.49
N ASN A 416 24.63 14.39 -3.90
CA ASN A 416 25.34 13.11 -3.92
C ASN A 416 25.63 12.58 -2.50
N ILE A 417 26.00 13.47 -1.57
CA ILE A 417 26.25 13.07 -0.17
C ILE A 417 24.93 12.67 0.49
N GLN A 418 23.88 13.47 0.30
CA GLN A 418 22.56 13.13 0.80
C GLN A 418 22.07 11.78 0.25
N ASP A 419 22.37 11.45 -1.02
CA ASP A 419 22.01 10.18 -1.66
C ASP A 419 22.75 9.01 -1.01
N SER A 420 24.05 9.17 -0.85
CA SER A 420 24.88 8.16 -0.17
C SER A 420 24.40 7.86 1.25
N ILE A 421 24.02 8.90 2.02
CA ILE A 421 23.47 8.74 3.38
C ILE A 421 22.07 8.07 3.33
N THR A 422 21.26 8.41 2.34
CA THR A 422 19.92 7.82 2.18
C THR A 422 20.03 6.32 1.91
N ILE A 423 20.92 5.92 1.00
CA ILE A 423 21.19 4.52 0.68
C ILE A 423 21.78 3.79 1.90
N SER A 424 22.71 4.41 2.64
CA SER A 424 23.30 3.76 3.82
C SER A 424 22.32 3.57 4.98
N ARG A 425 21.25 4.39 5.05
CA ARG A 425 20.18 4.30 6.06
C ARG A 425 18.97 3.50 5.60
N TYR A 426 19.05 2.91 4.41
CA TYR A 426 17.97 2.14 3.83
C TYR A 426 17.87 0.79 4.54
N GLN A 427 16.83 0.61 5.35
CA GLN A 427 16.62 -0.60 6.15
C GLN A 427 16.14 -1.75 5.26
N PHE A 428 17.08 -2.49 4.70
CA PHE A 428 16.83 -3.60 3.79
C PHE A 428 17.84 -4.72 4.05
N THR A 429 17.35 -5.95 4.23
CA THR A 429 18.18 -7.09 4.67
C THR A 429 18.30 -8.18 3.62
N ASN A 430 19.12 -9.19 3.91
CA ASN A 430 19.23 -10.35 3.05
C ASN A 430 17.89 -11.13 3.01
N LEU A 431 17.12 -11.12 4.10
CA LEU A 431 15.80 -11.74 4.12
C LEU A 431 14.87 -11.09 3.09
N ASP A 432 14.84 -9.75 3.02
CA ASP A 432 14.06 -9.03 2.01
C ASP A 432 14.47 -9.40 0.59
N SER A 433 15.78 -9.49 0.34
CA SER A 433 16.33 -9.92 -0.96
C SER A 433 15.87 -11.33 -1.32
N THR A 434 15.91 -12.26 -0.37
CA THR A 434 15.48 -13.65 -0.58
C THR A 434 13.97 -13.76 -0.79
N ILE A 435 13.16 -12.97 -0.07
CA ILE A 435 11.70 -12.89 -0.28
C ILE A 435 11.41 -12.40 -1.71
N ALA A 436 12.06 -11.32 -2.14
CA ALA A 436 11.91 -10.79 -3.49
C ALA A 436 12.29 -11.85 -4.53
N GLN A 437 13.45 -12.52 -4.35
CA GLN A 437 13.92 -13.57 -5.24
C GLN A 437 12.93 -14.74 -5.32
N TYR A 438 12.35 -15.15 -4.18
CA TYR A 438 11.30 -16.17 -4.15
C TYR A 438 10.10 -15.75 -5.00
N GLN A 439 9.59 -14.53 -4.80
CA GLN A 439 8.43 -14.01 -5.56
C GLN A 439 8.72 -13.94 -7.06
N ILE A 440 9.93 -13.52 -7.45
CA ILE A 440 10.37 -13.49 -8.85
C ILE A 440 10.43 -14.90 -9.45
N THR A 441 11.00 -15.87 -8.73
CA THR A 441 11.07 -17.26 -9.18
C THR A 441 9.67 -17.83 -9.42
N ILE A 442 8.73 -17.59 -8.50
CA ILE A 442 7.33 -18.00 -8.67
C ILE A 442 6.70 -17.31 -9.86
N LEU A 443 6.88 -15.99 -10.02
CA LEU A 443 6.35 -15.22 -11.14
C LEU A 443 6.86 -15.74 -12.50
N LYS A 444 8.17 -16.01 -12.61
CA LYS A 444 8.82 -16.49 -13.84
C LYS A 444 8.60 -17.99 -14.09
N SER A 445 8.04 -18.72 -13.14
CA SER A 445 7.64 -20.14 -13.28
C SER A 445 6.26 -20.33 -13.92
N ASP A 446 5.63 -19.26 -14.38
CA ASP A 446 4.30 -19.27 -14.98
C ASP A 446 4.27 -18.50 -16.32
N TRP A 447 3.19 -18.66 -17.06
CA TRP A 447 2.95 -17.88 -18.28
C TRP A 447 2.89 -16.37 -17.93
N PRO A 448 3.47 -15.47 -18.74
CA PRO A 448 4.02 -15.67 -20.08
C PRO A 448 5.52 -16.00 -20.15
N TYR A 449 6.22 -16.15 -19.03
CA TYR A 449 7.66 -16.44 -19.05
C TYR A 449 7.96 -17.86 -19.54
N THR A 450 7.04 -18.77 -19.28
CA THR A 450 7.17 -20.18 -19.64
C THR A 450 5.80 -20.79 -19.94
N ASN A 451 5.76 -21.71 -20.90
CA ASN A 451 4.59 -22.55 -21.16
C ASN A 451 4.65 -23.87 -20.38
N LYS A 452 5.77 -24.16 -19.70
CA LYS A 452 5.90 -25.34 -18.84
C LYS A 452 5.13 -25.10 -17.54
N THR A 453 4.23 -26.02 -17.20
CA THR A 453 3.65 -26.08 -15.86
C THR A 453 4.67 -26.72 -14.92
N PHE A 454 5.05 -26.01 -13.85
CA PHE A 454 5.95 -26.53 -12.81
C PHE A 454 5.15 -27.07 -11.62
N SER A 455 5.50 -28.25 -11.14
CA SER A 455 4.97 -28.79 -9.88
C SER A 455 5.46 -27.95 -8.69
N ASN A 456 4.78 -28.08 -7.54
CA ASN A 456 5.24 -27.41 -6.31
C ASN A 456 6.63 -27.89 -5.88
N GLU A 457 6.96 -29.15 -6.12
CA GLU A 457 8.28 -29.74 -5.84
C GLU A 457 9.35 -29.15 -6.75
N GLU A 458 9.08 -28.98 -8.04
CA GLU A 458 10.02 -28.35 -8.98
C GLU A 458 10.24 -26.88 -8.62
N LYS A 459 9.18 -26.14 -8.27
CA LYS A 459 9.30 -24.75 -7.80
C LYS A 459 10.13 -24.67 -6.53
N LEU A 460 9.91 -25.59 -5.59
CA LEU A 460 10.66 -25.65 -4.34
C LEU A 460 12.14 -25.96 -4.59
N ALA A 461 12.43 -26.94 -5.46
CA ALA A 461 13.79 -27.30 -5.85
C ALA A 461 14.52 -26.13 -6.55
N ALA A 462 13.82 -25.38 -7.39
CA ALA A 462 14.38 -24.22 -8.10
C ALA A 462 14.83 -23.08 -7.17
N LEU A 463 14.30 -23.01 -5.95
CA LEU A 463 14.70 -22.01 -4.96
C LEU A 463 16.03 -22.33 -4.30
N ASN A 464 16.48 -23.59 -4.36
CA ASN A 464 17.73 -24.05 -3.77
C ASN A 464 17.95 -23.52 -2.34
N MET A 465 16.96 -23.71 -1.46
CA MET A 465 16.99 -23.17 -0.09
C MET A 465 18.11 -23.83 0.73
N GLN A 466 18.98 -23.02 1.33
CA GLN A 466 20.15 -23.48 2.10
C GLN A 466 20.15 -22.98 3.56
N THR A 467 19.46 -21.87 3.83
CA THR A 467 19.55 -21.14 5.09
C THR A 467 18.21 -21.04 5.80
N TYR A 468 18.26 -20.68 7.09
CA TYR A 468 17.05 -20.35 7.85
C TYR A 468 16.30 -19.16 7.25
N SER A 469 17.03 -18.18 6.69
CA SER A 469 16.46 -17.05 5.95
C SER A 469 15.64 -17.52 4.75
N ASP A 470 16.11 -18.52 4.00
CA ASP A 470 15.38 -19.06 2.84
C ASP A 470 14.07 -19.73 3.27
N THR A 471 14.09 -20.44 4.41
CA THR A 471 12.89 -21.05 4.98
C THR A 471 11.85 -19.98 5.33
N LEU A 472 12.28 -18.90 5.99
CA LEU A 472 11.41 -17.80 6.35
C LEU A 472 10.86 -17.08 5.10
N ALA A 473 11.71 -16.83 4.10
CA ALA A 473 11.31 -16.21 2.85
C ALA A 473 10.26 -17.04 2.10
N TYR A 474 10.42 -18.36 2.06
CA TYR A 474 9.43 -19.29 1.51
C TYR A 474 8.09 -19.19 2.25
N LEU A 475 8.10 -19.14 3.59
CA LEU A 475 6.87 -19.05 4.38
C LEU A 475 6.13 -17.72 4.14
N VAL A 476 6.87 -16.61 4.06
CA VAL A 476 6.31 -15.29 3.71
C VAL A 476 5.73 -15.31 2.31
N GLY A 477 6.48 -15.81 1.32
CA GLY A 477 6.05 -15.88 -0.08
C GLY A 477 4.80 -16.74 -0.29
N ASN A 478 4.58 -17.76 0.54
CA ASN A 478 3.37 -18.59 0.53
C ASN A 478 2.25 -18.10 1.45
N GLN A 479 2.36 -16.88 2.00
CA GLN A 479 1.36 -16.29 2.90
C GLN A 479 1.11 -17.15 4.16
N LYS A 480 2.10 -17.92 4.60
CA LYS A 480 2.05 -18.76 5.82
C LYS A 480 2.69 -18.07 7.04
N LEU A 481 3.38 -16.96 6.82
CA LEU A 481 4.06 -16.18 7.84
C LEU A 481 3.97 -14.71 7.47
N ALA A 482 3.67 -13.84 8.43
CA ALA A 482 3.73 -12.40 8.21
C ALA A 482 5.19 -11.96 7.97
N TRP A 483 5.39 -10.94 7.13
CA TRP A 483 6.72 -10.41 6.83
C TRP A 483 7.43 -9.95 8.13
N GLU A 484 6.73 -9.21 8.99
CA GLU A 484 7.27 -8.73 10.28
C GLU A 484 7.72 -9.89 11.17
N GLU A 485 6.86 -10.91 11.31
CA GLU A 485 7.14 -12.08 12.13
C GLU A 485 8.37 -12.85 11.61
N ALA A 486 8.58 -12.89 10.29
CA ALA A 486 9.78 -13.48 9.70
C ALA A 486 11.05 -12.74 10.14
N HIS A 487 11.05 -11.40 10.10
CA HIS A 487 12.18 -10.60 10.59
C HIS A 487 12.44 -10.84 12.07
N LEU A 488 11.41 -10.86 12.93
CA LEU A 488 11.60 -11.07 14.37
C LEU A 488 12.08 -12.50 14.70
N ARG A 489 11.62 -13.52 13.94
CA ARG A 489 12.13 -14.90 14.07
C ARG A 489 13.59 -15.00 13.63
N LEU A 490 13.97 -14.33 12.54
CA LEU A 490 15.36 -14.28 12.11
C LEU A 490 16.23 -13.54 13.14
N ALA A 491 15.75 -12.40 13.67
CA ALA A 491 16.42 -11.68 14.73
C ALA A 491 16.67 -12.57 15.96
N GLN A 492 15.66 -13.32 16.42
CA GLN A 492 15.81 -14.26 17.53
C GLN A 492 16.87 -15.32 17.25
N ASN A 493 16.93 -15.85 16.02
CA ASN A 493 17.98 -16.78 15.61
C ASN A 493 19.37 -16.13 15.66
N LYS A 494 19.52 -14.90 15.15
CA LYS A 494 20.77 -14.13 15.18
C LYS A 494 21.25 -13.84 16.60
N LEU A 495 20.35 -13.45 17.49
CA LEU A 495 20.66 -13.27 18.91
C LEU A 495 21.16 -14.56 19.56
N SER A 496 20.55 -15.71 19.22
CA SER A 496 20.94 -17.00 19.82
C SER A 496 22.35 -17.48 19.44
N ILE A 497 22.90 -16.97 18.33
CA ILE A 497 24.26 -17.25 17.87
C ILE A 497 25.25 -16.10 18.17
N GLY A 498 24.82 -15.07 18.91
CA GLY A 498 25.65 -13.93 19.31
C GLY A 498 25.86 -12.85 18.25
N ASP A 499 25.14 -12.91 17.11
CA ASP A 499 25.21 -11.93 16.03
C ASP A 499 24.30 -10.72 16.32
N MET A 500 24.78 -9.82 17.18
CA MET A 500 24.04 -8.65 17.65
C MET A 500 23.75 -7.63 16.54
N ASP A 501 24.66 -7.45 15.60
CA ASP A 501 24.48 -6.51 14.49
C ASP A 501 23.33 -6.94 13.59
N SER A 502 23.28 -8.23 13.21
CA SER A 502 22.15 -8.76 12.44
C SER A 502 20.86 -8.76 13.25
N PHE A 503 20.91 -9.05 14.56
CA PHE A 503 19.75 -8.94 15.43
C PHE A 503 19.13 -7.54 15.38
N PHE A 504 19.92 -6.49 15.60
CA PHE A 504 19.41 -5.11 15.53
C PHE A 504 18.92 -4.76 14.14
N LYS A 505 19.65 -5.16 13.09
CA LYS A 505 19.25 -4.87 11.70
C LYS A 505 17.87 -5.45 11.36
N GLU A 506 17.60 -6.70 11.71
CA GLU A 506 16.31 -7.34 11.42
C GLU A 506 15.16 -6.69 12.24
N VAL A 507 15.39 -6.36 13.51
CA VAL A 507 14.35 -5.73 14.35
C VAL A 507 14.10 -4.27 13.93
N HIS A 508 15.14 -3.51 13.59
CA HIS A 508 15.00 -2.14 13.07
C HIS A 508 14.28 -2.13 11.73
N THR A 509 14.47 -3.15 10.90
CA THR A 509 13.76 -3.30 9.63
C THR A 509 12.25 -3.45 9.87
N ALA A 510 11.85 -4.25 10.87
CA ALA A 510 10.45 -4.37 11.29
C ALA A 510 9.89 -3.07 11.89
N ILE A 511 10.63 -2.42 12.79
CA ILE A 511 10.23 -1.13 13.40
C ILE A 511 10.07 -0.03 12.34
N ASP A 512 10.94 0.02 11.33
CA ASP A 512 10.87 1.04 10.29
C ASP A 512 9.60 0.90 9.42
N GLU A 513 9.12 -0.33 9.22
CA GLU A 513 7.85 -0.60 8.54
C GLU A 513 6.64 -0.33 9.45
N TYR A 514 6.69 -0.76 10.70
CA TYR A 514 5.60 -0.66 11.67
C TYR A 514 5.95 0.24 12.86
N PRO A 515 6.22 1.56 12.64
CA PRO A 515 6.75 2.43 13.69
C PRO A 515 5.76 2.74 14.81
N TYR A 516 4.47 2.42 14.62
CA TYR A 516 3.40 2.62 15.60
C TYR A 516 2.82 1.29 16.11
N ASP A 517 3.34 0.15 15.67
CA ASP A 517 2.95 -1.15 16.24
C ASP A 517 3.79 -1.40 17.49
N PRO A 518 3.19 -1.64 18.68
CA PRO A 518 3.94 -1.94 19.88
C PRO A 518 4.74 -3.25 19.80
N TYR A 519 4.35 -4.20 18.94
CA TYR A 519 4.88 -5.57 18.96
C TYR A 519 6.40 -5.68 18.68
N PRO A 520 6.97 -5.05 17.63
CA PRO A 520 8.43 -5.05 17.42
C PRO A 520 9.22 -4.42 18.57
N TYR A 521 8.68 -3.36 19.19
CA TYR A 521 9.32 -2.71 20.33
C TYR A 521 9.31 -3.60 21.56
N GLU A 522 8.16 -4.19 21.91
CA GLU A 522 8.04 -5.14 23.02
C GLU A 522 9.00 -6.34 22.82
N PHE A 523 9.09 -6.87 21.60
CA PHE A 523 10.06 -7.90 21.24
C PHE A 523 11.50 -7.42 21.53
N LEU A 524 11.92 -6.29 20.94
CA LEU A 524 13.28 -5.76 21.11
C LEU A 524 13.64 -5.55 22.58
N ILE A 525 12.80 -4.81 23.30
CA ILE A 525 12.99 -4.44 24.68
C ILE A 525 13.10 -5.69 25.54
N SER A 526 12.21 -6.68 25.35
CA SER A 526 12.27 -7.92 26.13
C SER A 526 13.62 -8.63 25.98
N LYS A 527 14.22 -8.64 24.78
CA LYS A 527 15.54 -9.24 24.56
C LYS A 527 16.64 -8.44 25.23
N LEU A 528 16.66 -7.11 25.06
CA LEU A 528 17.67 -6.23 25.66
C LEU A 528 17.65 -6.28 27.19
N ILE A 529 16.45 -6.23 27.80
CA ILE A 529 16.27 -6.37 29.24
C ILE A 529 16.80 -7.71 29.74
N ASN A 530 16.51 -8.82 29.04
CA ASN A 530 16.99 -10.15 29.44
C ASN A 530 18.53 -10.27 29.42
N VAL A 531 19.19 -9.57 28.50
CA VAL A 531 20.66 -9.49 28.45
C VAL A 531 21.24 -8.30 29.22
N LYS A 532 20.41 -7.59 29.99
CA LYS A 532 20.77 -6.44 30.84
C LYS A 532 21.35 -5.23 30.09
N MET A 533 21.01 -5.08 28.81
CA MET A 533 21.33 -3.91 27.98
C MET A 533 20.29 -2.80 28.21
N PHE A 534 20.30 -2.23 29.40
CA PHE A 534 19.28 -1.26 29.85
C PHE A 534 19.37 0.08 29.12
N ASP A 535 20.59 0.57 28.87
CA ASP A 535 20.79 1.86 28.20
C ASP A 535 20.32 1.80 26.74
N GLU A 536 20.56 0.69 26.06
CA GLU A 536 20.06 0.45 24.70
C GLU A 536 18.54 0.25 24.67
N ALA A 537 17.94 -0.36 25.69
CA ALA A 537 16.50 -0.57 25.77
C ALA A 537 15.71 0.73 26.03
N TYR A 538 16.30 1.67 26.75
CA TYR A 538 15.64 2.89 27.21
C TYR A 538 14.95 3.73 26.12
N PRO A 539 15.61 4.10 24.98
CA PRO A 539 14.95 4.88 23.94
C PRO A 539 13.75 4.15 23.30
N TYR A 540 13.82 2.81 23.16
CA TYR A 540 12.70 2.02 22.63
C TYR A 540 11.56 1.93 23.64
N LEU A 541 11.86 1.86 24.94
CA LEU A 541 10.87 1.93 26.01
C LEU A 541 10.13 3.27 26.02
N GLN A 542 10.83 4.39 25.83
CA GLN A 542 10.21 5.70 25.70
C GLN A 542 9.26 5.72 24.50
N LYS A 543 9.72 5.22 23.35
CA LYS A 543 8.90 5.14 22.14
C LYS A 543 7.67 4.24 22.32
N LEU A 544 7.83 3.08 22.94
CA LEU A 544 6.71 2.19 23.27
C LEU A 544 5.71 2.86 24.21
N ASN A 545 6.17 3.58 25.23
CA ASN A 545 5.29 4.31 26.16
C ASN A 545 4.53 5.45 25.48
N GLU A 546 5.10 6.12 24.46
CA GLU A 546 4.39 7.09 23.62
C GLU A 546 3.30 6.44 22.76
N ILE A 547 3.58 5.27 22.19
CA ILE A 547 2.64 4.53 21.32
C ILE A 547 1.51 3.94 22.16
N LYS A 548 1.88 3.28 23.26
CA LYS A 548 0.98 2.52 24.13
C LYS A 548 1.56 2.47 25.54
N GLN A 549 1.20 3.46 26.35
CA GLN A 549 1.50 3.44 27.76
C GLN A 549 0.87 2.20 28.43
N SER A 550 1.69 1.47 29.18
CA SER A 550 1.32 0.21 29.81
C SER A 550 2.15 -0.05 31.06
N ALA A 551 1.66 -0.92 31.96
CA ALA A 551 2.41 -1.35 33.14
C ALA A 551 3.82 -1.82 32.79
N TYR A 552 3.98 -2.57 31.69
CA TYR A 552 5.29 -3.06 31.23
C TYR A 552 6.25 -1.91 30.90
N SER A 553 5.82 -0.98 30.04
CA SER A 553 6.66 0.14 29.59
C SER A 553 7.05 1.07 30.76
N THR A 554 6.09 1.42 31.62
CA THR A 554 6.32 2.31 32.76
C THR A 554 7.15 1.65 33.85
N LYS A 555 6.96 0.34 34.10
CA LYS A 555 7.79 -0.42 35.03
C LYS A 555 9.26 -0.34 34.65
N TRP A 556 9.59 -0.69 33.40
CA TRP A 556 10.98 -0.73 32.98
C TRP A 556 11.62 0.65 32.84
N LEU A 557 10.88 1.66 32.37
CA LEU A 557 11.36 3.06 32.41
C LEU A 557 11.70 3.47 33.85
N GLY A 558 10.81 3.19 34.80
CA GLY A 558 11.02 3.52 36.20
C GLY A 558 12.19 2.77 36.85
N ILE A 559 12.35 1.48 36.56
CA ILE A 559 13.49 0.68 37.05
C ILE A 559 14.81 1.23 36.48
N ILE A 560 14.89 1.53 35.19
CA ILE A 560 16.12 2.03 34.56
C ILE A 560 16.45 3.44 35.07
N ASP A 561 15.45 4.31 35.25
CA ASP A 561 15.65 5.63 35.85
C ASP A 561 16.14 5.53 37.29
N LEU A 562 15.64 4.56 38.07
CA LEU A 562 16.10 4.32 39.43
C LEU A 562 17.57 3.89 39.46
N LEU A 563 17.96 2.95 38.59
CA LEU A 563 19.35 2.50 38.42
C LEU A 563 20.28 3.66 38.05
N ASN A 564 19.78 4.63 37.27
CA ASN A 564 20.50 5.83 36.84
C ASN A 564 20.37 7.03 37.81
N ASN A 565 19.92 6.80 39.05
CA ASN A 565 19.73 7.84 40.09
C ASN A 565 18.75 8.97 39.70
N LYS A 566 17.89 8.79 38.71
CA LYS A 566 16.84 9.74 38.32
C LYS A 566 15.58 9.49 39.16
N VAL A 567 15.72 9.67 40.48
CA VAL A 567 14.76 9.19 41.48
C VAL A 567 13.33 9.75 41.28
N ASP A 568 13.18 11.04 40.98
CA ASP A 568 11.84 11.62 40.78
C ASP A 568 11.13 11.06 39.55
N SER A 569 11.88 10.85 38.46
CA SER A 569 11.36 10.22 37.23
C SER A 569 10.97 8.76 37.49
N ALA A 570 11.82 8.03 38.23
CA ALA A 570 11.55 6.66 38.64
C ALA A 570 10.25 6.55 39.45
N ILE A 571 10.05 7.42 40.45
CA ILE A 571 8.80 7.46 41.23
C ILE A 571 7.60 7.72 40.32
N GLY A 572 7.71 8.68 39.40
CA GLY A 572 6.64 8.99 38.44
C GLY A 572 6.23 7.77 37.63
N TYR A 573 7.18 7.13 36.93
CA TYR A 573 6.89 5.97 36.09
C TYR A 573 6.43 4.74 36.89
N LEU A 574 7.08 4.42 38.02
CA LEU A 574 6.69 3.27 38.85
C LEU A 574 5.30 3.45 39.47
N THR A 575 4.94 4.68 39.86
CA THR A 575 3.58 4.99 40.34
C THR A 575 2.56 4.79 39.23
N THR A 576 2.82 5.30 38.02
CA THR A 576 1.97 5.05 36.85
C THR A 576 1.84 3.55 36.57
N SER A 577 2.93 2.78 36.70
CA SER A 577 2.91 1.33 36.53
C SER A 577 1.97 0.62 37.51
N ILE A 578 1.97 1.03 38.79
CA ILE A 578 1.07 0.49 39.82
C ILE A 578 -0.39 0.86 39.55
N ASN A 579 -0.66 2.03 38.97
CA ASN A 579 -2.02 2.40 38.55
C ASN A 579 -2.55 1.46 37.44
N TYR A 580 -1.69 0.92 36.59
CA TYR A 580 -2.07 -0.10 35.60
C TYR A 580 -2.14 -1.51 36.18
N ASN A 581 -1.23 -1.87 37.09
CA ASN A 581 -1.21 -3.17 37.74
C ASN A 581 -0.77 -3.05 39.21
N ALA A 582 -1.74 -2.94 40.10
CA ALA A 582 -1.50 -2.78 41.54
C ALA A 582 -0.94 -4.05 42.21
N SER A 583 -0.99 -5.19 41.54
CA SER A 583 -0.56 -6.49 42.08
C SER A 583 0.87 -6.89 41.67
N ASP A 584 1.68 -5.94 41.17
CA ASP A 584 3.07 -6.20 40.81
C ASP A 584 4.03 -5.91 41.98
N ALA A 585 4.35 -6.97 42.74
CA ALA A 585 5.24 -6.90 43.90
C ALA A 585 6.63 -6.35 43.54
N HIS A 586 7.19 -6.70 42.37
CA HIS A 586 8.48 -6.19 41.93
C HIS A 586 8.45 -4.67 41.70
N THR A 587 7.36 -4.13 41.16
CA THR A 587 7.21 -2.68 40.96
C THR A 587 7.10 -1.95 42.30
N LEU A 588 6.34 -2.50 43.26
CA LEU A 588 6.24 -1.97 44.63
C LEU A 588 7.60 -1.98 45.35
N TYR A 589 8.38 -3.06 45.20
CA TYR A 589 9.75 -3.14 45.75
C TYR A 589 10.65 -2.02 45.19
N ASN A 590 10.64 -1.81 43.88
CA ASN A 590 11.44 -0.74 43.26
C ASN A 590 10.94 0.65 43.67
N LEU A 591 9.63 0.85 43.79
CA LEU A 591 9.05 2.12 44.23
C LEU A 591 9.42 2.43 45.69
N ALA A 592 9.44 1.41 46.56
CA ALA A 592 9.95 1.53 47.93
C ALA A 592 11.44 1.94 47.94
N GLY A 593 12.25 1.33 47.08
CA GLY A 593 13.65 1.72 46.88
C GLY A 593 13.81 3.19 46.49
N ALA A 594 12.99 3.66 45.53
CA ALA A 594 13.01 5.05 45.08
C ALA A 594 12.64 6.04 46.20
N TYR A 595 11.58 5.77 46.97
CA TYR A 595 11.22 6.60 48.14
C TYR A 595 12.29 6.56 49.25
N SER A 596 12.93 5.41 49.47
CA SER A 596 14.05 5.28 50.40
C SER A 596 15.23 6.18 50.01
N MET A 597 15.57 6.26 48.71
CA MET A 597 16.59 7.18 48.20
C MET A 597 16.24 8.66 48.42
N LYS A 598 14.94 9.02 48.41
CA LYS A 598 14.46 10.36 48.81
C LYS A 598 14.39 10.58 50.32
N LYS A 599 14.73 9.56 51.13
CA LYS A 599 14.58 9.55 52.59
C LYS A 599 13.12 9.66 53.06
N ASP A 600 12.16 9.39 52.20
CA ASP A 600 10.76 9.22 52.58
C ASP A 600 10.53 7.77 53.04
N TYR A 601 11.09 7.45 54.21
CA TYR A 601 11.09 6.09 54.72
C TYR A 601 9.68 5.59 55.06
N LYS A 602 8.75 6.49 55.40
CA LYS A 602 7.37 6.12 55.71
C LYS A 602 6.66 5.59 54.47
N THR A 603 6.68 6.35 53.38
CA THR A 603 6.07 5.91 52.10
C THR A 603 6.79 4.68 51.56
N ALA A 604 8.12 4.60 51.69
CA ALA A 604 8.87 3.41 51.32
C ALA A 604 8.43 2.16 52.11
N LEU A 605 8.19 2.28 53.42
CA LEU A 605 7.71 1.19 54.26
C LEU A 605 6.26 0.79 53.91
N GLU A 606 5.41 1.73 53.54
CA GLU A 606 4.05 1.41 53.07
C GLU A 606 4.10 0.57 51.78
N MET A 607 4.94 0.96 50.81
CA MET A 607 5.09 0.21 49.56
C MET A 607 5.70 -1.17 49.78
N ILE A 608 6.69 -1.31 50.68
CA ILE A 608 7.31 -2.62 50.96
C ILE A 608 6.36 -3.56 51.72
N ASN A 609 5.48 -3.02 52.57
CA ASN A 609 4.46 -3.81 53.25
C ASN A 609 3.44 -4.34 52.24
N LEU A 610 3.01 -3.51 51.28
CA LEU A 610 2.15 -3.96 50.18
C LEU A 610 2.85 -5.02 49.31
N CYS A 611 4.14 -4.83 49.01
CA CYS A 611 4.94 -5.81 48.29
C CYS A 611 4.94 -7.18 49.00
N LEU A 612 5.17 -7.21 50.31
CA LEU A 612 5.21 -8.44 51.11
C LEU A 612 3.83 -9.04 51.38
N GLN A 613 2.75 -8.27 51.26
CA GLN A 613 1.39 -8.82 51.25
C GLN A 613 1.12 -9.63 49.98
N LEU A 614 1.63 -9.17 48.84
CA LEU A 614 1.49 -9.86 47.55
C LEU A 614 2.44 -11.05 47.43
N GLU A 615 3.70 -10.87 47.83
CA GLU A 615 4.73 -11.91 47.81
C GLU A 615 5.42 -12.03 49.17
N PRO A 616 4.85 -12.83 50.11
CA PRO A 616 5.38 -12.98 51.46
C PRO A 616 6.80 -13.54 51.54
N ASP A 617 7.30 -14.20 50.49
CA ASP A 617 8.64 -14.82 50.47
C ASP A 617 9.69 -13.99 49.72
N TYR A 618 9.37 -12.74 49.35
CA TYR A 618 10.31 -11.88 48.64
C TYR A 618 11.47 -11.43 49.57
N ALA A 619 12.58 -12.17 49.53
CA ALA A 619 13.72 -12.00 50.43
C ALA A 619 14.34 -10.59 50.41
N MET A 620 14.48 -9.98 49.23
CA MET A 620 15.01 -8.61 49.11
C MET A 620 14.07 -7.58 49.76
N ALA A 621 12.76 -7.77 49.64
CA ALA A 621 11.78 -6.88 50.25
C ALA A 621 11.78 -6.97 51.79
N LYS A 622 11.93 -8.19 52.36
CA LYS A 622 12.09 -8.38 53.83
C LYS A 622 13.32 -7.63 54.37
N ASN A 623 14.45 -7.71 53.65
CA ASN A 623 15.67 -7.00 54.06
C ASN A 623 15.46 -5.48 54.02
N LEU A 624 14.90 -4.95 52.93
CA LEU A 624 14.61 -3.52 52.81
C LEU A 624 13.62 -3.05 53.89
N GLN A 625 12.59 -3.84 54.20
CA GLN A 625 11.65 -3.54 55.29
C GLN A 625 12.37 -3.38 56.63
N GLN A 626 13.27 -4.30 56.98
CA GLN A 626 14.04 -4.22 58.24
C GLN A 626 14.93 -2.98 58.28
N GLN A 627 15.60 -2.64 57.17
CA GLN A 627 16.41 -1.44 57.06
C GLN A 627 15.58 -0.16 57.24
N LEU A 628 14.39 -0.10 56.62
CA LEU A 628 13.46 1.02 56.74
C LEU A 628 12.92 1.18 58.17
N LEU A 629 12.54 0.08 58.83
CA LEU A 629 12.08 0.10 60.23
C LEU A 629 13.16 0.65 61.17
N ASN A 630 14.42 0.23 60.99
CA ASN A 630 15.56 0.75 61.76
C ASN A 630 15.80 2.25 61.48
N ALA A 631 15.61 2.71 60.24
CA ALA A 631 15.80 4.12 59.87
C ALA A 631 14.68 5.04 60.43
N ILE A 632 13.45 4.54 60.53
CA ILE A 632 12.30 5.28 61.07
C ILE A 632 12.32 5.33 62.61
N SER A 633 12.89 4.32 63.26
CA SER A 633 13.03 4.24 64.72
C SER A 633 14.46 3.89 65.12
N PRO A 634 15.39 4.86 65.15
CA PRO A 634 16.81 4.61 65.34
C PRO A 634 17.20 4.01 66.70
N ASN A 635 16.27 3.91 67.66
CA ASN A 635 16.47 3.26 68.95
C ASN A 635 15.15 2.67 69.47
N ARG A 636 15.05 1.35 69.47
CA ARG A 636 14.39 0.58 70.53
C ARG A 636 15.39 -0.40 71.10
#